data_AF-A0A0Q9CZM5-F1
#
_entry.id   AF-A0A0Q9CZM5-F1
#
_cell.length_a   1.000
_cell.length_b   1.000
_cell.length_c   1.000
_cell.angle_alpha   90.00
_cell.angle_beta   90.00
_cell.angle_gamma   90.00
#
_symmetry.space_group_name_H-M   'P 1'
#
loop_
_entity.id
_entity.type
_entity.pdbx_description
1 polymer ?
#
loop_
_entity_poly.entity_id
_entity_poly.type
_entity_poly.pdbx_seq_one_letter_code
_entity_poly.pdbx_strand_id
1 'polypeptide(L)'
;MPYLSDTQRNLLAPAGGLHPRNGATVPTSQQAPFVNAACWGWALNGEYVNADDPYAATTIYTSDNGAFVFNAERVPTGLNAAFFAVTDVIFPQTVPYHTTLTANFANALGGNVAAQDACRFALMKLTAELNGHTVLPDTGSAVYTMVMKSPSWYGWCHWGIGIQGTGGGDTTYQQKVNGSVLNPNTLQYNCGVMWDEGQPLTTTIRIDGLLQTQVTMLNNVV
;
A
#
# COMPACT_ATOMS: atom_id res chain seq x y z
N MET A 1 6.91 -2.20 -15.56
CA MET A 1 7.24 -2.63 -14.19
C MET A 1 7.85 -4.03 -14.23
N PRO A 2 8.92 -4.34 -13.46
CA PRO A 2 9.51 -5.67 -13.43
C PRO A 2 8.59 -6.72 -12.82
N TYR A 3 8.69 -7.93 -13.36
CA TYR A 3 8.05 -9.14 -12.85
C TYR A 3 9.13 -10.07 -12.28
N LEU A 4 8.81 -10.71 -11.15
CA LEU A 4 9.61 -11.81 -10.64
C LEU A 4 9.45 -13.02 -11.58
N SER A 5 10.54 -13.76 -11.80
CA SER A 5 10.48 -15.04 -12.48
C SER A 5 9.57 -16.03 -11.75
N ASP A 6 9.12 -17.05 -12.46
CA ASP A 6 8.29 -18.12 -11.90
C ASP A 6 8.96 -18.81 -10.70
N THR A 7 10.27 -19.07 -10.80
CA THR A 7 11.07 -19.61 -9.69
C THR A 7 11.03 -18.70 -8.48
N GLN A 8 11.27 -17.39 -8.67
CA GLN A 8 11.25 -16.43 -7.57
C GLN A 8 9.87 -16.33 -6.91
N ARG A 9 8.81 -16.30 -7.72
CA ARG A 9 7.43 -16.28 -7.22
C ARG A 9 7.11 -17.51 -6.40
N ASN A 10 7.52 -18.69 -6.84
CA ASN A 10 7.26 -19.93 -6.09
C ASN A 10 8.10 -20.06 -4.81
N LEU A 11 9.23 -19.35 -4.70
CA LEU A 11 9.99 -19.28 -3.44
C LEU A 11 9.35 -18.32 -2.43
N LEU A 12 8.78 -17.21 -2.91
CA LEU A 12 8.13 -16.19 -2.08
C LEU A 12 6.67 -16.53 -1.72
N ALA A 13 5.99 -17.23 -2.62
CA ALA A 13 4.59 -17.65 -2.53
C ALA A 13 4.45 -19.13 -2.97
N PRO A 14 5.06 -20.07 -2.24
CA PRO A 14 4.99 -21.49 -2.58
C PRO A 14 3.54 -21.99 -2.59
N ALA A 15 3.14 -22.68 -3.66
CA ALA A 15 1.78 -23.19 -3.77
C ALA A 15 1.52 -24.38 -2.81
N GLY A 16 0.29 -24.45 -2.27
CA GLY A 16 -0.24 -25.67 -1.66
C GLY A 16 0.29 -26.02 -0.26
N GLY A 17 0.61 -25.03 0.58
CA GLY A 17 1.13 -25.24 1.93
C GLY A 17 0.43 -24.39 3.01
N LEU A 18 0.74 -24.69 4.28
CA LEU A 18 0.37 -23.81 5.39
C LEU A 18 1.33 -22.61 5.42
N HIS A 19 0.78 -21.41 5.31
CA HIS A 19 1.54 -20.18 5.39
C HIS A 19 1.46 -19.60 6.82
N PRO A 20 2.58 -19.48 7.56
CA PRO A 20 2.55 -18.96 8.92
C PRO A 20 2.18 -17.47 8.92
N ARG A 21 1.52 -17.00 9.98
CA ARG A 21 1.14 -15.58 10.12
C ARG A 21 2.33 -14.63 9.96
N ASN A 22 3.46 -14.98 10.58
CA ASN A 22 4.67 -14.16 10.59
C ASN A 22 5.61 -14.43 9.42
N GLY A 23 5.26 -15.35 8.52
CA GLY A 23 6.12 -15.70 7.38
C GLY A 23 7.53 -16.14 7.80
N ALA A 24 8.50 -15.80 6.95
CA ALA A 24 9.93 -15.91 7.21
C ALA A 24 10.62 -14.55 6.95
N THR A 25 11.77 -14.32 7.57
CA THR A 25 12.52 -13.07 7.39
C THR A 25 13.33 -13.09 6.10
N VAL A 26 13.23 -12.02 5.31
CA VAL A 26 14.09 -11.82 4.13
C VAL A 26 15.54 -11.64 4.58
N PRO A 27 16.50 -12.47 4.10
CA PRO A 27 17.92 -12.26 4.36
C PRO A 27 18.32 -10.85 3.90
N THR A 28 19.19 -10.16 4.64
CA THR A 28 19.61 -8.75 4.43
C THR A 28 18.60 -7.65 4.78
N SER A 29 17.35 -7.97 5.12
CA SER A 29 16.36 -6.94 5.52
C SER A 29 16.68 -6.22 6.85
N GLN A 30 17.77 -6.58 7.52
CA GLN A 30 18.33 -5.88 8.68
C GLN A 30 19.36 -4.80 8.30
N GLN A 31 19.67 -4.65 7.02
CA GLN A 31 20.68 -3.70 6.55
C GLN A 31 20.07 -2.34 6.20
N ALA A 32 20.83 -1.27 6.41
CA ALA A 32 20.45 0.07 5.96
C ALA A 32 20.46 0.16 4.42
N PRO A 33 19.60 1.00 3.80
CA PRO A 33 18.58 1.84 4.42
C PRO A 33 17.27 1.08 4.71
N PHE A 34 17.16 -0.18 4.28
CA PHE A 34 15.92 -0.96 4.31
C PHE A 34 15.35 -1.14 5.73
N VAL A 35 16.23 -1.36 6.70
CA VAL A 35 15.85 -1.51 8.11
C VAL A 35 14.94 -0.36 8.57
N ASN A 36 15.22 0.87 8.12
CA ASN A 36 14.47 2.07 8.49
C ASN A 36 13.13 2.25 7.76
N ALA A 37 12.87 1.49 6.68
CA ALA A 37 11.64 1.65 5.90
C ALA A 37 10.40 1.31 6.76
N ALA A 38 9.39 2.17 6.78
CA ALA A 38 8.09 1.83 7.35
C ALA A 38 7.38 0.77 6.48
N CYS A 39 6.29 0.16 6.98
CA CYS A 39 5.49 -0.80 6.21
C CYS A 39 4.96 -0.21 4.90
N TRP A 40 4.49 1.03 4.92
CA TRP A 40 4.08 1.77 3.73
C TRP A 40 5.25 2.11 2.81
N GLY A 41 6.40 2.53 3.34
CA GLY A 41 7.58 2.84 2.52
C GLY A 41 8.10 1.60 1.79
N TRP A 42 8.09 0.44 2.46
CA TRP A 42 8.32 -0.84 1.80
C TRP A 42 7.30 -1.12 0.69
N ALA A 43 6.01 -1.08 1.01
CA ALA A 43 4.97 -1.47 0.08
C ALA A 43 4.87 -0.54 -1.14
N LEU A 44 5.12 0.75 -0.94
CA LEU A 44 5.01 1.78 -1.98
C LEU A 44 6.31 2.00 -2.73
N ASN A 45 7.48 1.85 -2.11
CA ASN A 45 8.76 2.26 -2.73
C ASN A 45 9.86 1.20 -2.62
N GLY A 46 9.68 0.17 -1.80
CA GLY A 46 10.71 -0.85 -1.56
C GLY A 46 11.83 -0.42 -0.62
N GLU A 47 11.81 0.81 -0.11
CA GLU A 47 12.89 1.42 0.66
C GLU A 47 12.39 2.47 1.65
N TYR A 48 13.32 3.12 2.37
CA TYR A 48 12.98 4.21 3.27
C TYR A 48 12.57 5.45 2.48
N VAL A 49 11.41 6.02 2.84
CA VAL A 49 10.93 7.30 2.33
C VAL A 49 10.65 8.19 3.53
N ASN A 50 11.01 9.47 3.41
CA ASN A 50 10.73 10.45 4.45
C ASN A 50 9.20 10.63 4.59
N ALA A 51 8.69 10.69 5.83
CA ALA A 51 7.28 10.97 6.10
C ALA A 51 6.81 12.34 5.57
N ASP A 52 7.74 13.28 5.35
CA ASP A 52 7.48 14.60 4.76
C ASP A 52 7.50 14.60 3.22
N ASP A 53 7.75 13.45 2.57
CA ASP A 53 7.63 13.34 1.13
C ASP A 53 6.17 13.68 0.72
N PRO A 54 5.95 14.57 -0.27
CA PRO A 54 4.61 15.02 -0.66
C PRO A 54 3.70 13.87 -1.12
N TYR A 55 4.26 12.72 -1.46
CA TYR A 55 3.58 11.55 -1.99
C TYR A 55 3.61 10.34 -1.02
N ALA A 56 4.18 10.50 0.17
CA ALA A 56 4.11 9.48 1.22
C ALA A 56 2.68 9.32 1.75
N ALA A 57 2.34 8.11 2.22
CA ALA A 57 1.03 7.82 2.81
C ALA A 57 0.69 8.77 3.98
N THR A 58 1.67 9.10 4.81
CA THR A 58 1.57 10.11 5.88
C THR A 58 1.07 11.45 5.34
N THR A 59 1.67 11.94 4.26
CA THR A 59 1.29 13.22 3.67
C THR A 59 -0.10 13.15 3.06
N ILE A 60 -0.38 12.15 2.24
CA ILE A 60 -1.65 12.03 1.52
C ILE A 60 -2.86 11.95 2.46
N TYR A 61 -2.78 11.13 3.51
CA TYR A 61 -3.94 10.81 4.33
C TYR A 61 -4.02 11.57 5.65
N THR A 62 -2.89 12.07 6.17
CA THR A 62 -2.83 12.59 7.55
C THR A 62 -2.16 13.95 7.68
N SER A 63 -1.66 14.56 6.61
CA SER A 63 -1.11 15.93 6.64
C SER A 63 -2.14 16.95 6.16
N ASP A 64 -2.00 18.20 6.63
CA ASP A 64 -2.81 19.33 6.14
C ASP A 64 -2.46 19.72 4.70
N ASN A 65 -1.30 19.27 4.20
CA ASN A 65 -0.89 19.41 2.80
C ASN A 65 -1.38 18.24 1.92
N GLY A 66 -2.09 17.27 2.50
CA GLY A 66 -2.59 16.07 1.84
C GLY A 66 -3.96 16.25 1.19
N ALA A 67 -4.67 15.14 1.00
CA ALA A 67 -5.96 15.10 0.30
C ALA A 67 -7.12 15.75 1.07
N PHE A 68 -6.98 15.95 2.38
CA PHE A 68 -8.06 16.36 3.27
C PHE A 68 -7.79 17.68 3.99
N VAL A 69 -8.88 18.39 4.28
CA VAL A 69 -8.94 19.40 5.34
C VAL A 69 -9.56 18.72 6.56
N PHE A 70 -8.98 18.96 7.74
CA PHE A 70 -9.40 18.32 8.99
C PHE A 70 -9.96 19.31 10.01
N ASN A 71 -10.78 18.80 10.93
CA ASN A 71 -11.09 19.48 12.18
C ASN A 71 -9.99 19.24 13.24
N ALA A 72 -10.21 19.76 14.46
CA ALA A 72 -9.28 19.61 15.59
C ALA A 72 -9.07 18.15 15.99
N GLU A 73 -10.07 17.28 15.80
CA GLU A 73 -10.02 15.85 16.10
C GLU A 73 -9.43 14.99 14.97
N ARG A 74 -8.86 15.59 13.91
CA ARG A 74 -8.35 14.89 12.71
C ARG A 74 -9.42 14.07 11.96
N VAL A 75 -10.66 14.53 11.99
CA VAL A 75 -11.74 14.04 11.12
C VAL A 75 -11.80 14.91 9.86
N PRO A 76 -11.83 14.35 8.65
CA PRO A 76 -11.97 15.12 7.42
C PRO A 76 -13.26 15.94 7.41
N THR A 77 -13.17 17.20 7.04
CA THR A 77 -14.30 18.13 6.85
C THR A 77 -14.42 18.61 5.41
N GLY A 78 -13.35 18.48 4.63
CA GLY A 78 -13.29 18.85 3.22
C GLY A 78 -12.18 18.11 2.48
N LEU A 79 -12.19 18.24 1.15
CA LEU A 79 -11.06 17.86 0.30
C LEU A 79 -10.15 19.09 0.11
N ASN A 80 -8.83 18.86 0.07
CA ASN A 80 -7.87 19.93 -0.14
C ASN A 80 -7.70 20.24 -1.64
N ALA A 81 -8.34 21.30 -2.10
CA ALA A 81 -8.28 21.71 -3.51
C ALA A 81 -6.87 22.08 -3.98
N ALA A 82 -6.01 22.60 -3.09
CA ALA A 82 -4.64 22.97 -3.46
C ALA A 82 -3.77 21.75 -3.73
N PHE A 83 -3.96 20.68 -2.96
CA PHE A 83 -3.29 19.41 -3.20
C PHE A 83 -3.67 18.83 -4.57
N PHE A 84 -4.98 18.73 -4.89
CA PHE A 84 -5.44 18.18 -6.18
C PHE A 84 -4.99 19.02 -7.37
N ALA A 85 -5.05 20.35 -7.27
CA ALA A 85 -4.61 21.23 -8.36
C ALA A 85 -3.13 21.02 -8.72
N VAL A 86 -2.28 20.69 -7.73
CA VAL A 86 -0.86 20.40 -7.96
C VAL A 86 -0.69 18.97 -8.50
N THR A 87 -1.31 17.98 -7.88
CA THR A 87 -1.11 16.58 -8.27
C THR A 87 -1.73 16.24 -9.62
N ASP A 88 -2.87 16.83 -10.00
CA ASP A 88 -3.48 16.62 -11.32
C ASP A 88 -2.61 17.18 -12.46
N VAL A 89 -1.85 18.25 -12.20
CA VAL A 89 -0.95 18.84 -13.19
C VAL A 89 0.31 18.00 -13.36
N ILE A 90 0.88 17.52 -12.26
CA ILE A 90 2.13 16.74 -12.28
C ILE A 90 1.85 15.28 -12.70
N PHE A 91 0.71 14.73 -12.27
CA PHE A 91 0.29 13.34 -12.48
C PHE A 91 -1.14 13.28 -13.02
N PRO A 92 -1.38 13.60 -14.31
CA PRO A 92 -2.73 13.65 -14.88
C PRO A 92 -3.52 12.34 -14.79
N GLN A 93 -2.84 11.20 -14.65
CA GLN A 93 -3.47 9.90 -14.43
C GLN A 93 -4.25 9.82 -13.10
N THR A 94 -4.01 10.74 -12.17
CA THR A 94 -4.65 10.77 -10.84
C THR A 94 -6.02 11.45 -10.81
N VAL A 95 -6.37 12.20 -11.85
CA VAL A 95 -7.66 12.93 -11.99
C VAL A 95 -8.90 12.04 -11.73
N PRO A 96 -8.98 10.79 -12.23
CA PRO A 96 -10.14 9.93 -11.95
C PRO A 96 -10.32 9.61 -10.46
N TYR A 97 -9.23 9.55 -9.68
CA TYR A 97 -9.30 9.30 -8.24
C TYR A 97 -9.80 10.52 -7.49
N HIS A 98 -9.35 11.72 -7.84
CA HIS A 98 -9.88 12.96 -7.26
C HIS A 98 -11.35 13.18 -7.61
N THR A 99 -11.76 12.81 -8.83
CA THR A 99 -13.17 12.83 -9.24
C THR A 99 -13.99 11.87 -8.37
N THR A 100 -13.48 10.65 -8.14
CA THR A 100 -14.13 9.66 -7.27
C THR A 100 -14.24 10.16 -5.83
N LEU A 101 -13.19 10.79 -5.30
CA LEU A 101 -13.21 11.41 -3.97
C LEU A 101 -14.28 12.50 -3.90
N THR A 102 -14.28 13.43 -4.84
CA THR A 102 -15.23 14.55 -4.88
C THR A 102 -16.68 14.07 -4.96
N ALA A 103 -16.96 13.05 -5.79
CA ALA A 103 -18.30 12.51 -5.97
C ALA A 103 -18.84 11.77 -4.73
N ASN A 104 -17.96 11.21 -3.89
CA ASN A 104 -18.36 10.35 -2.77
C ASN A 104 -18.17 11.00 -1.39
N PHE A 105 -17.35 12.04 -1.26
CA PHE A 105 -16.91 12.56 0.04
C PHE A 105 -18.05 12.94 0.98
N ALA A 106 -19.05 13.70 0.51
CA ALA A 106 -20.17 14.11 1.35
C ALA A 106 -21.00 12.91 1.86
N ASN A 107 -21.21 11.90 1.01
CA ASN A 107 -21.90 10.68 1.39
C ASN A 107 -21.06 9.81 2.33
N ALA A 108 -19.74 9.76 2.13
CA ALA A 108 -18.81 9.05 3.00
C ALA A 108 -18.80 9.63 4.42
N LEU A 109 -18.81 10.97 4.53
CA LEU A 109 -19.00 11.69 5.81
C LEU A 109 -20.36 11.41 6.44
N GLY A 110 -21.41 11.28 5.62
CA GLY A 110 -22.75 10.89 6.06
C GLY A 110 -22.87 9.42 6.50
N GLY A 111 -21.79 8.64 6.50
CA GLY A 111 -21.78 7.24 6.94
C GLY A 111 -22.16 6.22 5.86
N ASN A 112 -22.24 6.62 4.59
CA ASN A 112 -22.56 5.69 3.50
C ASN A 112 -21.35 4.76 3.21
N VAL A 113 -21.51 3.47 3.50
CA VAL A 113 -20.44 2.46 3.38
C VAL A 113 -19.88 2.34 1.96
N ALA A 114 -20.72 2.36 0.93
CA ALA A 114 -20.26 2.25 -0.45
C ALA A 114 -19.43 3.49 -0.88
N ALA A 115 -19.84 4.68 -0.45
CA ALA A 115 -19.09 5.91 -0.67
C ALA A 115 -17.75 5.90 0.09
N GLN A 116 -17.74 5.39 1.33
CA GLN A 116 -16.53 5.20 2.11
C GLN A 116 -15.55 4.24 1.43
N ASP A 117 -16.04 3.11 0.92
CA ASP A 117 -15.23 2.17 0.15
C ASP A 117 -14.67 2.84 -1.10
N ALA A 118 -15.49 3.56 -1.88
CA ALA A 118 -15.05 4.28 -3.07
C ALA A 118 -13.94 5.29 -2.75
N CYS A 119 -14.08 6.07 -1.67
CA CYS A 119 -13.04 6.99 -1.21
C CYS A 119 -11.76 6.25 -0.80
N ARG A 120 -11.89 5.16 -0.02
CA ARG A 120 -10.74 4.36 0.45
C ARG A 120 -9.94 3.77 -0.71
N PHE A 121 -10.64 3.20 -1.70
CA PHE A 121 -10.01 2.68 -2.92
C PHE A 121 -9.37 3.80 -3.73
N ALA A 122 -10.03 4.95 -3.89
CA ALA A 122 -9.47 6.09 -4.61
C ALA A 122 -8.17 6.61 -3.97
N LEU A 123 -8.13 6.75 -2.63
CA LEU A 123 -6.91 7.18 -1.92
C LEU A 123 -5.78 6.16 -2.08
N MET A 124 -6.08 4.87 -1.97
CA MET A 124 -5.05 3.83 -2.10
C MET A 124 -4.48 3.77 -3.52
N LYS A 125 -5.34 3.87 -4.55
CA LYS A 125 -4.93 3.90 -5.95
C LYS A 125 -4.13 5.18 -6.28
N LEU A 126 -4.59 6.33 -5.81
CA LEU A 126 -3.86 7.60 -5.88
C LEU A 126 -2.45 7.48 -5.29
N THR A 127 -2.36 6.99 -4.05
CA THR A 127 -1.07 6.84 -3.35
C THR A 127 -0.14 5.88 -4.08
N ALA A 128 -0.65 4.76 -4.59
CA ALA A 128 0.15 3.81 -5.37
C ALA A 128 0.69 4.45 -6.66
N GLU A 129 -0.15 5.15 -7.43
CA GLU A 129 0.28 5.75 -8.70
C GLU A 129 1.24 6.94 -8.51
N LEU A 130 1.05 7.76 -7.48
CA LEU A 130 2.00 8.82 -7.12
C LEU A 130 3.39 8.26 -6.77
N ASN A 131 3.45 7.01 -6.31
CA ASN A 131 4.70 6.30 -6.03
C ASN A 131 5.18 5.40 -7.19
N GLY A 132 4.64 5.59 -8.39
CA GLY A 132 5.13 4.95 -9.63
C GLY A 132 4.59 3.55 -9.89
N HIS A 133 3.60 3.08 -9.13
CA HIS A 133 2.92 1.82 -9.45
C HIS A 133 1.96 1.98 -10.62
N THR A 134 1.81 0.93 -11.42
CA THR A 134 0.76 0.83 -12.42
C THR A 134 -0.41 0.07 -11.81
N VAL A 135 -1.50 0.77 -11.51
CA VAL A 135 -2.71 0.17 -10.92
C VAL A 135 -3.52 -0.52 -12.02
N LEU A 136 -3.88 -1.77 -11.78
CA LEU A 136 -4.72 -2.55 -12.69
C LEU A 136 -6.21 -2.38 -12.34
N PRO A 137 -7.11 -2.57 -13.32
CA PRO A 137 -8.54 -2.67 -13.03
C PRO A 137 -8.82 -3.85 -12.09
N ASP A 138 -9.98 -3.83 -11.43
CA ASP A 138 -10.40 -4.88 -10.49
C ASP A 138 -10.65 -6.24 -11.16
N THR A 139 -10.56 -6.32 -12.49
CA THR A 139 -10.57 -7.55 -13.31
C THR A 139 -9.18 -7.94 -13.82
N GLY A 140 -8.16 -7.11 -13.57
CA GLY A 140 -6.77 -7.35 -13.98
C GLY A 140 -6.11 -8.48 -13.20
N SER A 141 -4.87 -8.79 -13.56
CA SER A 141 -4.08 -9.87 -12.94
C SER A 141 -3.96 -9.68 -11.43
N ALA A 142 -4.22 -10.75 -10.67
CA ALA A 142 -4.08 -10.77 -9.21
C ALA A 142 -2.68 -11.23 -8.75
N VAL A 143 -1.73 -11.38 -9.68
CA VAL A 143 -0.38 -11.86 -9.39
C VAL A 143 0.32 -10.99 -8.34
N TYR A 144 0.18 -9.67 -8.46
CA TYR A 144 0.66 -8.71 -7.50
C TYR A 144 -0.51 -7.87 -6.99
N THR A 145 -0.62 -7.79 -5.68
CA THR A 145 -1.58 -6.92 -5.02
C THR A 145 -0.88 -6.03 -4.03
N MET A 146 -1.43 -4.84 -3.82
CA MET A 146 -1.07 -4.00 -2.69
C MET A 146 -2.22 -4.04 -1.71
N VAL A 147 -1.90 -4.22 -0.43
CA VAL A 147 -2.90 -4.39 0.63
C VAL A 147 -2.67 -3.34 1.71
N MET A 148 -3.76 -2.69 2.13
CA MET A 148 -3.79 -1.73 3.21
C MET A 148 -4.81 -2.14 4.28
N LYS A 149 -4.41 -2.02 5.54
CA LYS A 149 -5.26 -2.15 6.72
C LYS A 149 -5.44 -0.78 7.36
N SER A 150 -6.67 -0.41 7.69
CA SER A 150 -6.98 0.91 8.25
C SER A 150 -8.13 0.91 9.27
N PRO A 151 -8.14 1.87 10.21
CA PRO A 151 -9.21 2.05 11.20
C PRO A 151 -10.47 2.66 10.58
N SER A 152 -10.27 3.46 9.53
CA SER A 152 -11.32 4.24 8.87
C SER A 152 -11.05 4.32 7.36
N TRP A 153 -12.04 4.79 6.61
CA TRP A 153 -11.95 4.94 5.16
C TRP A 153 -10.98 6.05 4.70
N TYR A 154 -10.66 6.99 5.59
CA TYR A 154 -9.75 8.11 5.34
C TYR A 154 -8.39 7.93 6.06
N GLY A 155 -8.15 6.77 6.68
CA GLY A 155 -6.92 6.46 7.40
C GLY A 155 -6.08 5.40 6.70
N TRP A 156 -4.86 5.25 7.18
CA TRP A 156 -3.93 4.18 6.82
C TRP A 156 -3.20 3.75 8.10
N CYS A 157 -2.90 2.46 8.25
CA CYS A 157 -2.07 1.95 9.34
C CYS A 157 -0.98 1.04 8.83
N HIS A 158 -1.36 -0.03 8.12
CA HIS A 158 -0.41 -1.04 7.70
C HIS A 158 -0.55 -1.35 6.21
N TRP A 159 0.61 -1.52 5.56
CA TRP A 159 0.72 -1.77 4.13
C TRP A 159 1.63 -2.95 3.85
N GLY A 160 1.39 -3.62 2.74
CA GLY A 160 2.13 -4.80 2.30
C GLY A 160 1.81 -5.17 0.86
N ILE A 161 2.53 -6.15 0.35
CA ILE A 161 2.42 -6.61 -1.03
C ILE A 161 1.98 -8.08 -1.01
N GLY A 162 0.87 -8.39 -1.67
CA GLY A 162 0.49 -9.77 -1.95
C GLY A 162 1.18 -10.27 -3.22
N ILE A 163 1.71 -11.49 -3.18
CA ILE A 163 2.27 -12.20 -4.33
C ILE A 163 1.55 -13.54 -4.47
N GLN A 164 1.07 -13.84 -5.67
CA GLN A 164 0.53 -15.15 -6.01
C GLN A 164 1.62 -16.04 -6.65
N GLY A 165 1.69 -17.30 -6.25
CA GLY A 165 2.53 -18.32 -6.90
C GLY A 165 2.12 -18.59 -8.36
N THR A 166 2.94 -19.33 -9.11
CA THR A 166 2.73 -19.54 -10.56
C THR A 166 1.59 -20.50 -10.88
N GLY A 167 1.24 -21.38 -9.96
CA GLY A 167 0.08 -22.28 -10.07
C GLY A 167 -1.26 -21.59 -9.85
N GLY A 168 -1.29 -20.27 -9.62
CA GLY A 168 -2.45 -19.59 -9.05
C GLY A 168 -2.69 -20.03 -7.60
N GLY A 169 -3.84 -19.66 -7.03
CA GLY A 169 -4.21 -20.02 -5.66
C GLY A 169 -3.86 -18.95 -4.63
N ASP A 170 -3.35 -19.39 -3.48
CA ASP A 170 -3.17 -18.54 -2.30
C ASP A 170 -2.16 -17.41 -2.53
N THR A 171 -2.56 -16.21 -2.09
CA THR A 171 -1.68 -15.04 -2.06
C THR A 171 -0.94 -15.02 -0.74
N THR A 172 0.39 -14.94 -0.79
CA THR A 172 1.21 -14.70 0.40
C THR A 172 1.56 -13.22 0.50
N TYR A 173 1.79 -12.74 1.72
CA TYR A 173 2.02 -11.32 1.99
C TYR A 173 3.46 -11.02 2.37
N GLN A 174 3.97 -9.93 1.80
CA GLN A 174 5.32 -9.41 1.96
C GLN A 174 5.19 -8.08 2.70
N GLN A 175 5.60 -8.06 3.97
CA GLN A 175 5.22 -6.99 4.88
C GLN A 175 6.26 -6.76 5.98
N LYS A 176 6.29 -5.53 6.49
CA LYS A 176 7.05 -5.17 7.69
C LYS A 176 6.08 -4.95 8.83
N VAL A 177 6.10 -5.78 9.86
CA VAL A 177 5.21 -5.59 11.01
C VAL A 177 5.74 -4.44 11.87
N ASN A 178 5.07 -3.29 11.86
CA ASN A 178 5.31 -2.14 12.74
C ASN A 178 6.80 -1.72 12.93
N GLY A 179 7.44 -1.21 11.88
CA GLY A 179 8.77 -0.59 12.03
C GLY A 179 8.65 0.91 12.30
N SER A 180 9.24 1.39 13.39
CA SER A 180 9.57 2.82 13.53
C SER A 180 11.05 3.02 13.20
N VAL A 181 11.47 4.26 12.90
CA VAL A 181 12.90 4.59 12.73
C VAL A 181 13.72 4.17 13.98
N LEU A 182 13.09 4.16 15.15
CA LEU A 182 13.73 3.81 16.43
C LEU A 182 13.73 2.30 16.71
N ASN A 183 12.74 1.55 16.23
CA ASN A 183 12.62 0.09 16.38
C ASN A 183 12.29 -0.53 15.01
N PRO A 184 13.29 -0.64 14.12
CA PRO A 184 13.06 -1.12 12.78
C PRO A 184 12.78 -2.63 12.76
N ASN A 185 11.64 -3.02 12.20
CA ASN A 185 11.31 -4.43 11.99
C ASN A 185 11.83 -4.93 10.63
N THR A 186 12.14 -6.22 10.55
CA THR A 186 12.60 -6.85 9.31
C THR A 186 11.46 -7.03 8.31
N LEU A 187 11.81 -7.26 7.04
CA LEU A 187 10.84 -7.69 6.05
C LEU A 187 10.52 -9.16 6.25
N GLN A 188 9.24 -9.46 6.35
CA GLN A 188 8.72 -10.82 6.32
C GLN A 188 8.15 -11.10 4.93
N TYR A 189 8.39 -12.31 4.44
CA TYR A 189 7.82 -12.84 3.21
C TYR A 189 7.09 -14.16 3.50
N ASN A 190 6.29 -14.62 2.55
CA ASN A 190 5.53 -15.86 2.69
C ASN A 190 4.56 -15.84 3.90
N CYS A 191 4.07 -14.66 4.29
CA CYS A 191 3.09 -14.55 5.36
C CYS A 191 1.73 -15.05 4.85
N GLY A 192 1.05 -15.89 5.62
CA GLY A 192 -0.28 -16.41 5.24
C GLY A 192 -1.42 -15.40 5.42
N VAL A 193 -1.20 -14.36 6.23
CA VAL A 193 -2.16 -13.29 6.44
C VAL A 193 -1.46 -11.95 6.40
N MET A 194 -2.18 -10.94 5.94
CA MET A 194 -1.77 -9.56 6.12
C MET A 194 -1.89 -9.22 7.61
N TRP A 195 -0.81 -8.71 8.18
CA TRP A 195 -0.80 -8.24 9.56
C TRP A 195 -1.82 -7.12 9.71
N ASP A 196 -2.78 -7.30 10.60
CA ASP A 196 -3.96 -6.45 10.63
C ASP A 196 -3.87 -5.32 11.67
N GLU A 197 -2.99 -5.43 12.66
CA GLU A 197 -2.92 -4.53 13.82
C GLU A 197 -4.28 -4.34 14.52
N GLY A 198 -5.18 -5.33 14.42
CA GLY A 198 -6.56 -5.22 14.91
C GLY A 198 -7.44 -4.24 14.11
N GLN A 199 -6.98 -3.77 12.94
CA GLN A 199 -7.71 -2.83 12.11
C GLN A 199 -8.82 -3.53 11.30
N PRO A 200 -10.05 -2.97 11.28
CA PRO A 200 -11.21 -3.64 10.71
C PRO A 200 -11.27 -3.59 9.19
N LEU A 201 -10.75 -2.54 8.55
CA LEU A 201 -10.88 -2.35 7.11
C LEU A 201 -9.68 -2.93 6.37
N THR A 202 -9.96 -3.64 5.29
CA THR A 202 -8.95 -4.17 4.36
C THR A 202 -9.23 -3.63 2.97
N THR A 203 -8.22 -3.06 2.33
CA THR A 203 -8.28 -2.60 0.95
C THR A 203 -7.20 -3.32 0.16
N THR A 204 -7.58 -3.89 -0.97
CA THR A 204 -6.66 -4.61 -1.84
C THR A 204 -6.81 -4.09 -3.26
N ILE A 205 -5.73 -3.60 -3.84
CA ILE A 205 -5.67 -3.20 -5.25
C ILE A 205 -4.71 -4.12 -6.01
N ARG A 206 -4.93 -4.26 -7.31
CA ARG A 206 -4.05 -5.03 -8.20
C ARG A 206 -3.05 -4.10 -8.86
N ILE A 207 -1.81 -4.55 -9.01
CA ILE A 207 -0.74 -3.77 -9.63
C ILE A 207 -0.04 -4.60 -10.72
N ASP A 208 0.40 -3.93 -11.78
CA ASP A 208 1.14 -4.53 -12.88
C ASP A 208 2.63 -4.58 -12.50
N GLY A 209 3.09 -5.71 -11.98
CA GLY A 209 4.48 -5.88 -11.53
C GLY A 209 4.80 -5.22 -10.20
N LEU A 210 6.09 -5.18 -9.87
CA LEU A 210 6.66 -4.57 -8.66
C LEU A 210 7.62 -3.44 -9.05
N LEU A 211 8.04 -2.60 -8.11
CA LEU A 211 9.15 -1.67 -8.33
C LEU A 211 10.49 -2.40 -8.33
N GLN A 212 11.48 -1.85 -9.02
CA GLN A 212 12.81 -2.46 -9.11
C GLN A 212 13.47 -2.63 -7.73
N THR A 213 13.29 -1.67 -6.83
CA THR A 213 13.74 -1.72 -5.43
C THR A 213 13.14 -2.91 -4.67
N GLN A 214 11.85 -3.18 -4.86
CA GLN A 214 11.15 -4.32 -4.26
C GLN A 214 11.68 -5.64 -4.81
N VAL A 215 11.87 -5.72 -6.13
CA VAL A 215 12.47 -6.90 -6.78
C VAL A 215 13.88 -7.15 -6.26
N THR A 216 14.72 -6.13 -6.18
CA THR A 216 16.09 -6.25 -5.65
C THR A 216 16.09 -6.79 -4.22
N MET A 217 15.18 -6.32 -3.37
CA MET A 217 15.08 -6.81 -1.99
C MET A 217 14.62 -8.27 -1.93
N LEU A 218 13.58 -8.63 -2.70
CA LEU A 218 13.04 -9.99 -2.73
C LEU A 218 14.02 -11.00 -3.36
N ASN A 219 14.92 -10.53 -4.22
CA ASN A 219 15.99 -11.36 -4.78
C ASN A 219 17.03 -11.78 -3.73
N ASN A 220 17.08 -11.17 -2.55
CA ASN A 220 17.96 -11.64 -1.46
C ASN A 220 17.41 -12.90 -0.76
N VAL A 221 16.19 -13.32 -1.08
CA VAL A 221 15.59 -14.57 -0.62
C VAL A 221 15.97 -15.75 -1.52
N VAL A 222 16.34 -15.48 -2.78
CA VAL A 222 16.48 -16.48 -3.86
C VAL A 222 17.92 -16.71 -4.30
#